data_AF-A0A2V5TJN1-F1
#
_entry.id   AF-A0A2V5TJN1-F1
#
_cell.length_a   1.000
_cell.length_b   1.000
_cell.length_c   1.000
_cell.angle_alpha   90.00
_cell.angle_beta   90.00
_cell.angle_gamma   90.00
#
_symmetry.space_group_name_H-M   'P 1'
#
loop_
_entity.id
_entity.type
_entity.pdbx_description
1 polymer ?
#
loop_
_entity_poly.entity_id
_entity_poly.type
_entity_poly.pdbx_seq_one_letter_code
_entity_poly.pdbx_strand_id
1 'polypeptide(L)'
;MGRSYDDRFRLINLPTIGDQEIQIRFVVDDETLERTKKKLDASVTVSLTDSAGNLVTEFSSKIGNLVWSSPIHGHTGYALYDSKHSLFIPRPNEAYFLHVIYSPDASLVSKSGYVYLYSGCGGS
;
A
#
# COMPACT_ATOMS: atom_id res chain seq x y z
N MET A 1 -5.75 10.22 -1.35
CA MET A 1 -5.28 11.55 -0.92
C MET A 1 -5.23 12.43 -2.14
N GLY A 2 -5.75 13.66 -2.02
CA GLY A 2 -5.80 14.64 -3.10
C GLY A 2 -4.59 15.57 -3.18
N ARG A 3 -3.62 15.40 -2.29
CA ARG A 3 -2.43 16.25 -2.20
C ARG A 3 -1.21 15.37 -1.99
N SER A 4 -0.04 15.93 -2.27
CA SER A 4 1.21 15.28 -1.92
C SER A 4 1.21 14.96 -0.42
N TYR A 5 1.75 13.81 -0.10
CA TYR A 5 1.73 13.24 1.24
C TYR A 5 3.10 12.64 1.54
N ASP A 6 3.59 12.90 2.74
CA ASP A 6 4.85 12.37 3.26
C ASP A 6 4.65 12.19 4.76
N ASP A 7 4.54 10.94 5.20
CA ASP A 7 4.19 10.63 6.58
C ASP A 7 4.73 9.28 7.05
N ARG A 8 4.84 9.15 8.36
CA ARG A 8 5.44 8.01 9.03
C ARG A 8 4.51 7.42 10.07
N PHE A 9 4.36 6.10 10.02
CA PHE A 9 3.54 5.35 10.93
C PHE A 9 4.38 4.37 11.72
N ARG A 10 4.11 4.30 13.03
CA ARG A 10 4.65 3.25 13.89
C ARG A 10 3.69 2.07 13.90
N LEU A 11 4.17 0.92 13.46
CA LEU A 11 3.43 -0.34 13.45
C LEU A 11 3.96 -1.21 14.61
N ILE A 12 3.06 -1.66 15.47
CA ILE A 12 3.37 -2.54 16.60
C ILE A 12 2.37 -3.68 16.64
N ASN A 13 2.76 -4.80 17.26
CA ASN A 13 1.90 -5.97 17.44
C ASN A 13 1.32 -6.50 16.11
N LEU A 14 2.14 -6.47 15.05
CA LEU A 14 1.74 -7.06 13.76
C LEU A 14 1.51 -8.57 13.91
N PRO A 15 0.48 -9.13 13.28
CA PRO A 15 0.17 -10.56 13.40
C PRO A 15 1.27 -11.39 12.74
N THR A 16 1.89 -12.28 13.51
CA THR A 16 2.89 -13.25 13.02
C THR A 16 2.19 -14.56 12.69
N ILE A 17 1.57 -14.65 11.51
CA ILE A 17 0.84 -15.85 11.09
C ILE A 17 1.85 -16.85 10.51
N GLY A 18 2.48 -17.67 11.34
CA GLY A 18 3.29 -18.83 10.90
C GLY A 18 4.23 -18.57 9.71
N ASP A 19 5.13 -17.59 9.83
CA ASP A 19 6.08 -17.15 8.80
C ASP A 19 5.44 -16.68 7.46
N GLN A 20 4.15 -16.37 7.45
CA GLN A 20 3.50 -15.81 6.27
C GLN A 20 3.91 -14.36 6.04
N GLU A 21 4.03 -14.01 4.76
CA GLU A 21 4.31 -12.66 4.32
C GLU A 21 3.08 -11.77 4.48
N ILE A 22 3.30 -10.58 5.04
CA ILE A 22 2.39 -9.44 4.98
C ILE A 22 2.77 -8.61 3.77
N GLN A 23 1.76 -8.16 3.03
CA GLN A 23 1.90 -7.24 1.91
C GLN A 23 1.43 -5.84 2.30
N ILE A 24 2.21 -4.82 1.96
CA ILE A 24 1.77 -3.43 2.04
C ILE A 24 1.08 -3.07 0.71
N ARG A 25 -0.21 -2.74 0.77
CA ARG A 25 -1.03 -2.43 -0.40
C ARG A 25 -1.46 -0.99 -0.41
N PHE A 26 -1.50 -0.39 -1.60
CA PHE A 26 -1.95 0.97 -1.81
C PHE A 26 -3.28 0.99 -2.56
N VAL A 27 -4.20 1.85 -2.14
CA VAL A 27 -5.54 1.93 -2.72
C VAL A 27 -5.89 3.38 -3.03
N VAL A 28 -6.44 3.59 -4.22
CA VAL A 28 -7.06 4.87 -4.61
C VAL A 28 -8.56 4.66 -4.72
N ASP A 29 -9.31 5.54 -4.08
CA ASP A 29 -10.77 5.60 -4.17
C ASP A 29 -11.15 6.35 -5.45
N ASP A 30 -11.41 5.60 -6.53
CA ASP A 30 -11.90 6.18 -7.78
C ASP A 30 -12.67 5.17 -8.64
N GLU A 31 -14.00 5.22 -8.52
CA GLU A 31 -14.94 4.45 -9.34
C GLU A 31 -14.77 4.68 -10.86
N THR A 32 -14.20 5.81 -11.29
CA THR A 32 -13.97 6.11 -12.71
C THR A 32 -12.68 5.49 -13.26
N LEU A 33 -11.70 5.20 -12.41
CA LEU A 33 -10.47 4.49 -12.80
C LEU A 33 -10.74 3.03 -13.16
N GLU A 34 -11.64 2.39 -12.41
CA GLU A 34 -12.07 1.01 -12.70
C GLU A 34 -12.59 0.88 -14.14
N ARG A 35 -13.37 1.86 -14.59
CA ARG A 35 -13.99 1.86 -15.92
C ARG A 35 -13.04 2.20 -17.05
N THR A 36 -12.01 3.00 -16.79
CA THR A 36 -11.16 3.58 -17.84
C THR A 36 -9.78 2.92 -17.96
N LYS A 37 -9.37 2.08 -17.00
CA LYS A 37 -8.02 1.49 -16.91
C LYS A 37 -6.91 2.53 -17.16
N LYS A 38 -7.17 3.78 -16.76
CA LYS A 38 -6.28 4.89 -17.07
C LYS A 38 -4.98 4.67 -16.30
N LYS A 39 -3.85 4.72 -17.01
CA LYS A 39 -2.54 4.72 -16.36
C LYS A 39 -2.38 6.05 -15.63
N LEU A 40 -2.35 5.99 -14.31
CA LEU A 40 -2.06 7.12 -13.44
C LEU A 40 -0.57 7.43 -13.49
N ASP A 41 -0.25 8.72 -13.61
CA ASP A 41 1.12 9.24 -13.53
C ASP A 41 1.53 9.56 -12.10
N ALA A 42 0.57 9.58 -11.18
CA ALA A 42 0.82 9.66 -9.75
C ALA A 42 1.84 8.60 -9.28
N SER A 43 2.69 8.96 -8.34
CA SER A 43 3.72 8.07 -7.80
C SER A 43 3.55 7.83 -6.31
N VAL A 44 4.02 6.67 -5.87
CA VAL A 44 4.07 6.28 -4.48
C VAL A 44 5.42 5.64 -4.17
N THR A 45 5.97 6.00 -3.02
CA THR A 45 7.11 5.35 -2.40
C THR A 45 6.68 4.87 -1.03
N VAL A 46 7.01 3.62 -0.73
CA VAL A 46 6.78 3.02 0.58
C VAL A 46 8.07 2.40 1.03
N SER A 47 8.52 2.70 2.24
CA SER A 47 9.63 2.03 2.88
C SER A 47 9.24 1.59 4.29
N LEU A 48 9.76 0.44 4.70
CA LEU A 48 9.54 -0.14 6.01
C LEU A 48 10.89 -0.40 6.66
N THR A 49 11.07 0.11 7.88
CA THR A 49 12.26 -0.15 8.69
C THR A 49 11.89 -0.83 9.99
N ASP A 50 12.78 -1.65 10.54
CA ASP A 50 12.62 -2.24 11.87
C ASP A 50 13.03 -1.25 12.98
N SER A 51 12.90 -1.65 14.24
CA SER A 51 13.22 -0.78 15.38
C SER A 51 14.70 -0.41 15.49
N ALA A 52 15.58 -1.17 14.85
CA ALA A 52 17.01 -0.87 14.74
C ALA A 52 17.35 0.06 13.56
N GLY A 53 16.35 0.41 12.74
CA GLY A 53 16.51 1.26 11.56
C GLY A 53 16.98 0.50 10.31
N ASN A 54 16.98 -0.84 10.33
CA ASN A 54 17.33 -1.62 9.15
C ASN A 54 16.16 -1.60 8.16
N LEU A 55 16.48 -1.48 6.87
CA LEU A 55 15.49 -1.57 5.81
C LEU A 55 14.96 -3.00 5.70
N VAL A 56 13.64 -3.14 5.86
CA VAL A 56 12.93 -4.42 5.73
C VAL A 56 12.44 -4.58 4.29
N THR A 57 11.78 -3.57 3.75
CA THR A 57 11.29 -3.58 2.37
C THR A 57 11.07 -2.15 1.87
N GLU A 58 11.18 -1.95 0.57
CA GLU A 58 10.95 -0.66 -0.08
C GLU A 58 10.46 -0.86 -1.51
N PHE A 59 9.56 0.02 -1.95
CA PHE A 59 9.27 0.18 -3.37
C PHE A 59 8.97 1.63 -3.71
N SER A 60 9.28 2.02 -4.94
CA SER A 60 8.91 3.29 -5.53
C SER A 60 8.41 3.05 -6.95
N SER A 61 7.19 3.51 -7.26
CA SER A 61 6.60 3.30 -8.58
C SER A 61 5.56 4.36 -8.91
N LYS A 62 5.32 4.55 -10.21
CA LYS A 62 4.06 5.12 -10.67
C LYS A 62 2.92 4.16 -10.36
N ILE A 63 1.77 4.69 -9.96
CA ILE A 63 0.57 3.91 -9.65
C ILE A 63 0.08 3.15 -10.88
N GLY A 64 0.16 3.75 -12.07
CA GLY A 64 -0.20 3.07 -13.32
C GLY A 64 0.67 1.86 -13.68
N ASN A 65 1.79 1.62 -12.99
CA ASN A 65 2.65 0.46 -13.18
C ASN A 65 2.45 -0.64 -12.11
N LEU A 66 1.72 -0.35 -11.04
CA LEU A 66 1.45 -1.31 -9.98
C LEU A 66 0.35 -2.30 -10.44
N VAL A 67 0.36 -3.51 -9.90
CA VAL A 67 -0.61 -4.54 -10.28
C VAL A 67 -1.98 -4.11 -9.78
N TRP A 68 -2.95 -4.08 -10.70
CA TRP A 68 -4.32 -3.73 -10.40
C TRP A 68 -5.12 -4.98 -9.99
N SER A 69 -5.83 -4.90 -8.86
CA SER A 69 -6.80 -5.92 -8.43
C SER A 69 -8.11 -5.24 -7.99
N SER A 70 -9.26 -5.73 -8.48
CA SER A 70 -10.62 -5.32 -8.09
C SER A 70 -11.44 -6.57 -7.72
N PRO A 71 -12.40 -6.47 -6.77
CA PRO A 71 -12.56 -5.48 -5.71
C PRO A 71 -12.03 -6.01 -4.37
N ILE A 72 -11.70 -5.10 -3.45
CA ILE A 72 -11.51 -5.42 -2.02
C ILE A 72 -12.88 -5.83 -1.46
N HIS A 73 -12.97 -6.94 -0.73
CA HIS A 73 -14.23 -7.40 -0.14
C HIS A 73 -14.94 -6.27 0.63
N GLY A 74 -16.18 -5.96 0.25
CA GLY A 74 -17.01 -4.92 0.88
C GLY A 74 -16.86 -3.50 0.32
N HIS A 75 -15.95 -3.28 -0.65
CA HIS A 75 -15.63 -1.96 -1.17
C HIS A 75 -15.67 -1.96 -2.72
N THR A 76 -16.81 -1.56 -3.29
CA THR A 76 -16.96 -1.34 -4.74
C THR A 76 -16.19 -0.08 -5.17
N GLY A 77 -15.46 -0.13 -6.30
CA GLY A 77 -14.83 1.06 -6.89
C GLY A 77 -13.37 1.34 -6.50
N TYR A 78 -12.71 0.43 -5.78
CA TYR A 78 -11.33 0.62 -5.32
C TYR A 78 -10.34 -0.15 -6.19
N ALA A 79 -9.29 0.52 -6.63
CA ALA A 79 -8.16 -0.12 -7.30
C ALA A 79 -7.10 -0.48 -6.24
N LEU A 80 -6.86 -1.77 -6.05
CA LEU A 80 -5.75 -2.26 -5.25
C LEU A 80 -4.50 -2.26 -6.12
N TYR A 81 -3.47 -1.55 -5.67
CA TYR A 81 -2.17 -1.48 -6.30
C TYR A 81 -1.16 -2.21 -5.43
N ASP A 82 -0.56 -3.25 -5.99
CA ASP A 82 0.45 -4.03 -5.30
C ASP A 82 1.81 -4.00 -6.00
N SER A 83 2.85 -4.28 -5.19
CA SER A 83 4.22 -4.48 -5.64
C SER A 83 4.76 -5.75 -4.99
N LYS A 84 5.53 -6.55 -5.74
CA LYS A 84 6.25 -7.71 -5.16
C LYS A 84 7.29 -7.29 -4.12
N HIS A 85 7.75 -6.04 -4.18
CA HIS A 85 8.69 -5.45 -3.23
C HIS A 85 7.98 -4.82 -2.01
N SER A 86 6.74 -5.21 -1.74
CA SER A 86 5.98 -4.76 -0.55
C SER A 86 5.76 -5.87 0.48
N LEU A 87 6.32 -7.06 0.21
CA LEU A 87 6.19 -8.25 1.05
C LEU A 87 7.26 -8.26 2.14
N PHE A 88 6.87 -8.67 3.36
CA PHE A 88 7.79 -8.91 4.47
C PHE A 88 7.17 -9.87 5.49
N ILE A 89 8.00 -10.57 6.26
CA ILE A 89 7.55 -11.42 7.37
C ILE A 89 7.72 -10.64 8.69
N PRO A 90 6.64 -10.34 9.43
CA PRO A 90 6.73 -9.66 10.70
C PRO A 90 7.38 -10.55 11.77
N ARG A 91 8.25 -9.95 12.59
CA ARG A 91 8.88 -10.59 13.74
C ARG A 91 8.01 -10.40 14.99
N PRO A 92 7.88 -11.41 15.87
CA PRO A 92 7.12 -11.28 17.10
C PRO A 92 7.64 -10.12 17.97
N ASN A 93 6.73 -9.29 18.47
CA ASN A 93 7.01 -8.13 19.33
C ASN A 93 7.92 -7.05 18.73
N GLU A 94 8.18 -7.10 17.42
CA GLU A 94 8.95 -6.07 16.73
C GLU A 94 8.11 -4.82 16.48
N ALA A 95 8.77 -3.66 16.54
CA ALA A 95 8.19 -2.41 16.09
C ALA A 95 8.75 -2.06 14.71
N TYR A 96 7.87 -1.65 13.80
CA TYR A 96 8.24 -1.21 12.47
C TYR A 96 7.85 0.24 12.26
N PHE A 97 8.59 0.92 11.39
CA PHE A 97 8.32 2.28 10.96
C PHE A 97 8.06 2.27 9.46
N LEU A 98 6.81 2.51 9.09
CA LEU A 98 6.34 2.62 7.72
C LEU A 98 6.41 4.08 7.30
N HIS A 99 7.13 4.38 6.23
CA HIS A 99 7.19 5.70 5.62
C HIS A 99 6.49 5.65 4.26
N VAL A 100 5.54 6.55 4.04
CA VAL A 100 4.77 6.61 2.80
C VAL A 100 4.92 8.01 2.22
N ILE A 101 5.40 8.07 0.98
CA ILE A 101 5.44 9.28 0.17
C ILE A 101 4.51 9.07 -1.02
N TYR A 102 3.57 9.96 -1.23
CA TYR A 102 2.63 9.91 -2.36
C TYR A 102 2.60 11.27 -3.06
N SER A 103 2.72 11.25 -4.38
CA SER A 103 2.63 12.43 -5.24
C SER A 103 1.49 12.23 -6.23
N PRO A 104 0.32 12.89 -6.03
CA PRO A 104 -0.81 12.75 -6.95
C PRO A 104 -0.51 13.40 -8.30
N ASP A 105 -1.14 12.89 -9.35
CA ASP A 105 -1.32 13.61 -10.60
C ASP A 105 -2.61 14.45 -10.58
N ALA A 106 -2.81 15.27 -11.61
CA ALA A 106 -3.97 16.17 -11.72
C ALA A 106 -5.33 15.44 -11.62
N SER A 107 -5.41 14.16 -11.99
CA SER A 107 -6.65 13.39 -11.92
C SER A 107 -7.00 12.89 -10.52
N LEU A 108 -6.03 12.88 -9.61
CA LEU A 108 -6.21 12.41 -8.24
C LEU A 108 -6.28 13.52 -7.20
N VAL A 109 -6.21 14.80 -7.58
CA VAL A 109 -6.11 15.95 -6.66
C VAL A 109 -7.29 16.10 -5.69
N SER A 110 -8.43 15.46 -5.96
CA SER A 110 -9.59 15.46 -5.06
C SER A 110 -9.96 14.08 -4.52
N LYS A 111 -9.15 13.05 -4.80
CA LYS A 111 -9.48 11.66 -4.52
C LYS A 111 -8.93 11.19 -3.18
N SER A 112 -9.64 10.28 -2.52
CA SER A 112 -9.18 9.63 -1.31
C SER A 112 -8.37 8.37 -1.64
N GLY A 113 -7.62 7.88 -0.67
CA GLY A 113 -6.76 6.72 -0.86
C GLY A 113 -6.24 6.25 0.48
N TYR A 114 -5.91 4.97 0.56
CA TYR A 114 -5.63 4.26 1.80
C TYR A 114 -4.42 3.34 1.61
N VAL A 115 -3.66 3.14 2.68
CA VAL A 115 -2.60 2.13 2.76
C VAL A 115 -3.09 1.02 3.68
N TYR A 116 -2.99 -0.21 3.22
CA TYR A 116 -3.41 -1.39 3.98
C TYR A 116 -2.23 -2.34 4.20
N LEU A 117 -2.22 -2.99 5.35
CA LEU A 117 -1.43 -4.19 5.58
C LEU A 117 -2.33 -5.38 5.34
N TYR A 118 -1.93 -6.26 4.43
CA TYR A 118 -2.71 -7.42 4.05
C TYR A 118 -1.88 -8.69 4.21
N SER A 119 -2.26 -9.55 5.15
CA SER A 119 -1.86 -10.95 5.19
C SER A 119 -2.91 -11.76 4.44
N GLY A 120 -2.52 -12.57 3.46
CA GLY A 120 -3.40 -13.35 2.57
C GLY A 120 -4.41 -14.32 3.19
N CYS A 121 -4.62 -14.32 4.50
CA CYS A 121 -5.65 -15.10 5.17
C CYS A 121 -7.02 -14.41 5.10
N GLY A 122 -7.60 -14.39 3.91
CA GLY A 122 -9.05 -14.34 3.70
C GLY A 122 -9.45 -15.62 2.97
N GLY A 123 -9.81 -16.64 3.74
CA GLY A 123 -10.15 -17.95 3.18
C GLY A 123 -11.56 -18.01 2.59
N SER A 124 -11.69 -18.88 1.59
CA SER A 124 -12.74 -19.89 1.49
C SER A 124 -12.23 -21.02 0.60
#